data_AF-A0A3D3HC20-F1
#
_entry.id   AF-A0A3D3HC20-F1
#
_cell.length_a   1.000
_cell.length_b   1.000
_cell.length_c   1.000
_cell.angle_alpha   90.00
_cell.angle_beta   90.00
_cell.angle_gamma   90.00
#
_symmetry.space_group_name_H-M   'P 1'
#
loop_
_entity.id
_entity.type
_entity.pdbx_description
1 polymer ?
#
loop_
_entity_poly.entity_id
_entity_poly.type
_entity_poly.pdbx_seq_one_letter_code
_entity_poly.pdbx_strand_id
1 'polypeptide(L)'
;EDGVMVGISTPGTPNSFMCTTEEYSDFILEFDVKVDTLLNSGVQIRSHSTENDGRVLVYGYQIEIDPTDRGWSGGIYDEARRGWLYPVTPNNQAAVKSFNRQGWNSYHVEAIGNRIRTWINGIP
;
A
#
# COMPACT_ATOMS: atom_id res chain seq x y z
N GLU A 1 18.85 -0.23 5.65
CA GLU A 1 20.11 0.54 5.48
C GLU A 1 19.82 1.99 5.83
N ASP A 2 20.72 2.69 6.51
CA ASP A 2 20.53 4.12 6.88
C ASP A 2 19.21 4.47 7.57
N GLY A 3 18.70 3.56 8.43
CA GLY A 3 17.42 3.73 9.11
C GLY A 3 16.18 3.47 8.25
N VAL A 4 16.37 3.04 7.00
CA VAL A 4 15.31 2.72 6.04
C VAL A 4 15.17 1.22 5.86
N MET A 5 13.92 0.76 5.82
CA MET A 5 13.55 -0.59 5.40
C MET A 5 13.55 -0.66 3.86
N VAL A 6 14.35 -1.56 3.29
CA VAL A 6 14.54 -1.67 1.83
C VAL A 6 13.98 -3.01 1.34
N GLY A 7 12.94 -2.94 0.50
CA GLY A 7 12.44 -4.09 -0.24
C GLY A 7 13.17 -4.21 -1.58
N ILE A 8 13.67 -5.39 -1.91
CA ILE A 8 14.37 -5.66 -3.17
C ILE A 8 13.54 -6.63 -4.00
N SER A 9 13.06 -6.16 -5.15
CA SER A 9 12.28 -6.97 -6.08
C SER A 9 13.17 -7.97 -6.81
N THR A 10 12.74 -9.24 -6.84
CA THR A 10 13.39 -10.29 -7.63
C THR A 10 12.47 -10.68 -8.79
N PRO A 11 12.90 -10.59 -10.05
CA PRO A 11 12.08 -11.01 -11.19
C PRO A 11 11.66 -12.48 -11.08
N GLY A 12 10.41 -12.78 -11.43
CA GLY A 12 9.89 -14.15 -11.49
C GLY A 12 9.55 -14.77 -10.14
N THR A 13 9.56 -14.01 -9.05
CA THR A 13 9.08 -14.45 -7.73
C THR A 13 7.66 -13.93 -7.46
N PRO A 14 6.85 -14.64 -6.64
CA PRO A 14 5.56 -14.13 -6.19
C PRO A 14 5.73 -12.91 -5.26
N ASN A 15 4.60 -12.28 -4.90
CA ASN A 15 4.56 -11.22 -3.90
C ASN A 15 5.18 -11.68 -2.57
N SER A 16 5.90 -10.78 -1.92
CA SER A 16 6.49 -11.01 -0.59
C SER A 16 5.99 -9.93 0.36
N PHE A 17 5.68 -10.32 1.59
CA PHE A 17 5.15 -9.42 2.61
C PHE A 17 6.00 -9.51 3.87
N MET A 18 6.34 -8.36 4.42
CA MET A 18 6.94 -8.23 5.74
C MET A 18 5.86 -7.71 6.68
N CYS A 19 5.37 -8.60 7.54
CA CYS A 19 4.21 -8.33 8.37
C CYS A 19 4.63 -7.91 9.79
N THR A 20 3.80 -7.08 10.43
CA THR A 20 3.90 -6.85 11.87
C THR A 20 3.62 -8.15 12.63
N THR A 21 4.21 -8.30 13.81
CA THR A 21 3.91 -9.42 14.72
C THR A 21 2.61 -9.22 15.51
N GLU A 22 2.10 -7.99 15.51
CA GLU A 22 0.88 -7.60 16.22
C GLU A 22 -0.25 -7.30 15.24
N GLU A 23 -1.48 -7.49 15.71
CA GLU A 23 -2.71 -7.16 15.01
C GLU A 23 -3.24 -5.80 15.46
N TYR A 24 -3.75 -5.01 14.52
CA TYR A 24 -4.28 -3.68 14.78
C TYR A 24 -5.71 -3.55 14.26
N SER A 25 -6.61 -3.08 15.12
CA SER A 25 -7.99 -2.76 14.75
C SER A 25 -8.09 -1.28 14.38
N ASP A 26 -8.29 -0.39 15.34
CA ASP A 26 -8.35 1.05 15.11
C ASP A 26 -6.98 1.69 15.26
N PHE A 27 -6.52 2.40 14.23
CA PHE A 27 -5.20 3.03 14.21
C PHE A 27 -5.11 4.21 13.25
N ILE A 28 -4.06 5.01 13.49
CA ILE A 28 -3.47 5.94 12.53
C ILE A 28 -2.07 5.40 12.20
N LEU A 29 -1.81 5.17 10.92
CA LEU A 29 -0.54 4.69 10.41
C LEU A 29 0.06 5.77 9.51
N GLU A 30 1.27 6.20 9.84
CA GLU A 30 2.04 7.17 9.06
C GLU A 30 3.36 6.54 8.64
N PHE A 31 3.73 6.73 7.37
CA PHE A 31 4.97 6.19 6.82
C PHE A 31 5.40 6.97 5.58
N ASP A 32 6.70 6.98 5.32
CA ASP A 32 7.27 7.54 4.10
C ASP A 32 7.72 6.41 3.17
N VAL A 33 7.47 6.59 1.86
CA VAL A 33 7.92 5.64 0.83
C VAL A 33 8.66 6.33 -0.29
N LYS A 34 9.68 5.63 -0.79
CA LYS A 34 10.32 5.89 -2.08
C LYS A 34 10.35 4.58 -2.85
N VAL A 35 9.90 4.61 -4.09
CA VAL A 35 9.73 3.42 -4.92
C VAL A 35 10.37 3.64 -6.29
N ASP A 36 10.96 2.60 -6.86
CA ASP A 36 11.42 2.62 -8.25
C ASP A 36 10.21 2.70 -9.20
N THR A 37 10.32 3.52 -10.24
CA THR A 37 9.23 3.77 -11.20
C THR A 37 8.80 2.55 -12.02
N LEU A 38 9.61 1.49 -12.05
CA LEU A 38 9.29 0.25 -12.75
C LEU A 38 8.53 -0.76 -11.87
N LEU A 39 8.40 -0.47 -10.58
CA LEU A 39 7.78 -1.36 -9.62
C LEU A 39 6.38 -0.89 -9.22
N ASN A 40 5.59 -1.82 -8.70
CA ASN A 40 4.38 -1.56 -7.95
C ASN A 40 4.55 -2.13 -6.55
N SER A 41 3.95 -1.48 -5.56
CA SER A 41 4.01 -1.93 -4.17
C SER A 41 2.72 -1.55 -3.44
N GLY A 42 2.67 -1.83 -2.15
CA GLY A 42 1.56 -1.46 -1.30
C GLY A 42 1.82 -1.80 0.15
N VAL A 43 1.05 -1.17 1.03
CA VAL A 43 1.05 -1.47 2.46
C VAL A 43 -0.25 -2.15 2.83
N GLN A 44 -0.16 -3.38 3.32
CA GLN A 44 -1.29 -4.15 3.81
C GLN A 44 -1.80 -3.57 5.14
N ILE A 45 -3.11 -3.47 5.29
CA ILE A 45 -3.78 -3.03 6.52
C ILE A 45 -4.94 -3.95 6.87
N ARG A 46 -5.06 -4.33 8.14
CA ARG A 46 -6.08 -5.28 8.63
C ARG A 46 -6.16 -6.53 7.74
N SER A 47 -5.00 -6.97 7.25
CA SER A 47 -4.88 -8.11 6.35
C SER A 47 -4.65 -9.39 7.16
N HIS A 48 -4.97 -10.51 6.53
CA HIS A 48 -4.80 -11.83 7.11
C HIS A 48 -3.85 -12.64 6.24
N SER A 49 -3.32 -13.71 6.82
CA SER A 49 -2.57 -14.71 6.07
C SER A 49 -3.15 -16.10 6.31
N THR A 50 -3.08 -16.93 5.28
CA THR A 50 -3.35 -18.36 5.35
C THR A 50 -2.15 -19.11 4.83
N GLU A 51 -1.83 -20.24 5.44
CA GLU A 51 -0.78 -21.13 4.96
C GLU A 51 -1.41 -22.43 4.43
N ASN A 52 -1.01 -22.83 3.22
CA ASN A 52 -1.38 -24.13 2.65
C ASN A 52 -0.19 -24.73 1.91
N ASP A 53 0.16 -25.99 2.21
CA ASP A 53 1.29 -26.71 1.62
C ASP A 53 2.62 -25.92 1.60
N GLY A 54 2.92 -25.22 2.70
CA GLY A 54 4.12 -24.39 2.85
C GLY A 54 4.11 -23.09 2.04
N ARG A 55 2.95 -22.71 1.49
CA ARG A 55 2.75 -21.42 0.80
C ARG A 55 1.87 -20.51 1.64
N VAL A 56 2.39 -19.32 1.95
CA VAL A 56 1.65 -18.27 2.64
C VAL A 56 0.98 -17.37 1.60
N LEU A 57 -0.34 -17.21 1.73
CA LEU A 57 -1.13 -16.23 0.99
C LEU A 57 -1.53 -15.11 1.95
N VAL A 58 -1.14 -13.88 1.64
CA VAL A 58 -1.64 -12.67 2.32
C VAL A 58 -2.81 -12.12 1.53
N TYR A 59 -3.87 -11.73 2.22
CA TYR A 59 -5.07 -11.14 1.63
C TYR A 59 -5.69 -10.09 2.55
N GLY A 60 -6.30 -9.07 1.98
CA GLY A 60 -6.87 -7.98 2.75
C GLY A 60 -6.74 -6.62 2.07
N TYR A 61 -6.95 -5.55 2.83
CA TYR A 61 -6.89 -4.21 2.29
C TYR A 61 -5.45 -3.78 2.09
N GLN A 62 -5.14 -3.25 0.92
CA GLN A 62 -3.85 -2.72 0.54
C GLN A 62 -4.01 -1.26 0.18
N ILE A 63 -3.17 -0.42 0.79
CA ILE A 63 -2.96 0.95 0.35
C ILE A 63 -1.95 0.91 -0.78
N GLU A 64 -2.39 1.26 -1.98
CA GLU A 64 -1.60 1.13 -3.20
C GLU A 64 -0.42 2.12 -3.23
N ILE A 65 0.73 1.67 -3.76
CA ILE A 65 1.85 2.50 -4.17
C ILE A 65 2.08 2.24 -5.66
N ASP A 66 1.62 3.16 -6.50
CA ASP A 66 1.65 3.08 -7.95
C ASP A 66 2.37 4.30 -8.54
N PRO A 67 3.65 4.16 -8.92
CA PRO A 67 4.43 5.25 -9.49
C PRO A 67 4.14 5.47 -10.99
N THR A 68 3.29 4.66 -11.62
CA THR A 68 3.00 4.74 -13.05
C THR A 68 2.11 5.94 -13.40
N ASP A 69 1.83 6.12 -14.70
CA ASP A 69 0.89 7.13 -15.18
C ASP A 69 -0.58 6.86 -14.83
N ARG A 70 -0.92 5.63 -14.44
CA ARG A 70 -2.22 5.31 -13.85
C ARG A 70 -2.40 6.08 -12.52
N GLY A 71 -1.32 6.15 -11.73
CA GLY A 71 -1.21 7.03 -10.57
C GLY A 71 -2.18 6.71 -9.45
N TRP A 72 -2.48 5.44 -9.20
CA TRP A 72 -3.43 5.02 -8.16
C TRP A 72 -2.83 4.90 -6.76
N SER A 73 -1.68 5.51 -6.53
CA SER A 73 -1.09 5.63 -5.19
C SER A 73 -2.12 6.18 -4.21
N GLY A 74 -2.30 5.51 -3.07
CA GLY A 74 -3.25 5.89 -2.02
C GLY A 74 -4.65 5.32 -2.24
N GLY A 75 -4.90 4.65 -3.37
CA GLY A 75 -6.11 3.87 -3.57
C GLY A 75 -6.16 2.64 -2.67
N ILE A 76 -7.35 2.05 -2.55
CA ILE A 76 -7.59 0.84 -1.75
C ILE A 76 -7.86 -0.34 -2.70
N TYR A 77 -6.94 -1.30 -2.68
CA TYR A 77 -7.06 -2.58 -3.34
C TYR A 77 -7.31 -3.69 -2.30
N ASP A 78 -8.06 -4.72 -2.65
CA ASP A 78 -8.39 -5.83 -1.77
C ASP A 78 -7.67 -7.10 -2.25
N GLU A 79 -6.40 -7.20 -1.86
CA GLU A 79 -5.42 -8.20 -2.30
C GLU A 79 -5.96 -9.61 -2.10
N ALA A 80 -5.82 -10.43 -3.15
CA ALA A 80 -6.25 -11.83 -3.21
C ALA A 80 -7.71 -12.07 -2.75
N ARG A 81 -8.56 -11.04 -2.83
CA ARG A 81 -9.97 -11.10 -2.41
C ARG A 81 -10.90 -10.40 -3.42
N ARG A 82 -11.28 -9.12 -3.21
CA ARG A 82 -12.27 -8.42 -4.07
C ARG A 82 -11.66 -7.58 -5.19
N GLY A 83 -10.35 -7.34 -5.19
CA GLY A 83 -9.71 -6.44 -6.15
C GLY A 83 -9.93 -4.95 -5.82
N TRP A 84 -10.03 -4.08 -6.82
CA TRP A 84 -10.12 -2.63 -6.61
C TRP A 84 -11.41 -2.23 -5.89
N LEU A 85 -11.27 -1.61 -4.71
CA LEU A 85 -12.39 -1.04 -3.94
C LEU A 85 -12.48 0.47 -4.14
N TYR A 86 -11.32 1.14 -4.17
CA TYR A 86 -11.23 2.58 -4.35
C TYR A 86 -10.03 2.94 -5.23
N PRO A 87 -10.18 2.93 -6.57
CA PRO A 87 -9.20 3.56 -7.44
C PRO A 87 -9.19 5.08 -7.24
N VAL A 88 -8.03 5.71 -7.38
CA VAL A 88 -7.87 7.15 -7.16
C VAL A 88 -8.54 7.97 -8.25
N THR A 89 -8.41 7.54 -9.51
CA THR A 89 -9.09 8.17 -10.64
C THR A 89 -10.45 7.49 -10.90
N PRO A 90 -11.44 8.24 -11.40
CA PRO A 90 -11.40 9.67 -11.78
C PRO A 90 -11.55 10.66 -10.60
N ASN A 91 -11.75 10.17 -9.38
CA ASN A 91 -12.27 10.97 -8.27
C ASN A 91 -11.28 11.98 -7.69
N ASN A 92 -9.97 11.72 -7.77
CA ASN A 92 -8.97 12.48 -7.03
C ASN A 92 -7.68 12.71 -7.81
N GLN A 93 -7.75 13.59 -8.80
CA GLN A 93 -6.57 13.97 -9.59
C GLN A 93 -5.50 14.73 -8.77
N ALA A 94 -5.88 15.34 -7.64
CA ALA A 94 -4.94 16.04 -6.78
C ALA A 94 -3.96 15.05 -6.12
N ALA A 95 -4.45 13.92 -5.61
CA ALA A 95 -3.60 12.86 -5.07
C ALA A 95 -2.63 12.32 -6.13
N VAL A 96 -3.12 12.03 -7.34
CA VAL A 96 -2.27 11.59 -8.48
C VAL A 96 -1.11 12.55 -8.72
N LYS A 97 -1.39 13.86 -8.76
CA LYS A 97 -0.40 14.90 -9.02
C LYS A 97 0.56 15.13 -7.85
N SER A 98 0.14 14.79 -6.64
CA SER A 98 0.97 14.97 -5.44
C SER A 98 2.10 13.97 -5.36
N PHE A 99 1.98 12.80 -6.01
CA PHE A 99 2.96 11.73 -5.90
C PHE A 99 4.29 12.09 -6.58
N ASN A 100 5.37 12.13 -5.80
CA ASN A 100 6.73 12.36 -6.25
C ASN A 100 7.39 11.05 -6.69
N ARG A 101 7.42 10.80 -7.99
CA ARG A 101 8.01 9.59 -8.60
C ARG A 101 9.53 9.46 -8.42
N GLN A 102 10.22 10.54 -8.07
CA GLN A 102 11.68 10.57 -7.94
C GLN A 102 12.15 10.67 -6.48
N GLY A 103 11.21 10.76 -5.53
CA GLY A 103 11.51 11.08 -4.15
C GLY A 103 10.59 10.38 -3.16
N TRP A 104 10.64 10.90 -1.94
CA TRP A 104 9.84 10.41 -0.83
C TRP A 104 8.40 10.93 -0.91
N ASN A 105 7.48 10.10 -0.44
CA ASN A 105 6.06 10.39 -0.35
C ASN A 105 5.57 9.99 1.03
N SER A 106 4.89 10.90 1.71
CA SER A 106 4.32 10.67 3.02
C SER A 106 2.90 10.14 2.88
N TYR A 107 2.62 9.04 3.56
CA TYR A 107 1.31 8.43 3.65
C TYR A 107 0.77 8.61 5.05
N HIS A 108 -0.52 8.90 5.12
CA HIS A 108 -1.28 8.88 6.36
C HIS A 108 -2.52 8.01 6.12
N VAL A 109 -2.76 7.05 7.00
CA VAL A 109 -3.84 6.07 6.87
C VAL A 109 -4.59 6.01 8.19
N GLU A 110 -5.89 6.25 8.12
CA GLU A 110 -6.77 6.08 9.27
C GLU A 110 -7.70 4.90 9.01
N ALA A 111 -7.65 3.91 9.88
CA ALA A 111 -8.61 2.82 9.90
C ALA A 111 -9.33 2.88 11.25
N ILE A 112 -10.54 3.44 11.28
CA ILE A 112 -11.31 3.70 12.51
C ILE A 112 -12.73 3.15 12.35
N GLY A 113 -13.09 2.17 13.17
CA GLY A 113 -14.29 1.35 13.00
C GLY A 113 -14.33 0.74 11.59
N ASN A 114 -15.41 0.96 10.86
CA ASN A 114 -15.58 0.48 9.48
C ASN A 114 -15.08 1.46 8.42
N ARG A 115 -14.42 2.56 8.81
CA ARG A 115 -13.97 3.60 7.89
C ARG A 115 -12.46 3.52 7.70
N ILE A 116 -12.04 3.38 6.44
CA ILE A 116 -10.64 3.47 6.02
C ILE A 116 -10.50 4.74 5.18
N ARG A 117 -9.51 5.57 5.50
CA ARG A 117 -9.14 6.78 4.76
C ARG A 117 -7.64 6.83 4.59
N THR A 118 -7.22 7.43 3.48
CA THR A 118 -5.84 7.46 3.03
C THR A 118 -5.51 8.85 2.55
N TRP A 119 -4.31 9.33 2.83
CA TRP A 119 -3.78 10.57 2.31
C TRP A 119 -2.38 10.32 1.76
N ILE A 120 -2.03 11.05 0.71
CA ILE A 120 -0.66 11.12 0.19
C ILE A 120 -0.24 12.57 0.16
N ASN A 121 0.91 12.87 0.75
CA ASN A 121 1.50 14.21 0.79
C ASN A 121 0.47 15.26 1.28
N GLY A 122 -0.37 14.87 2.24
CA GLY A 122 -1.45 15.67 2.81
C GLY A 122 -2.76 15.74 2.02
N ILE A 123 -2.85 15.09 0.86
CA ILE A 123 -4.05 15.08 0.01
C ILE A 123 -4.90 13.83 0.32
N PRO A 124 -6.15 13.96 0.83
CA PRO A 124 -7.09 12.85 1.02
C PRO A 124 -7.53 12.27 -0.32
#